data_AF-A0A368NM14-F1
#
_entry.id   AF-A0A368NM14-F1
#
_cell.length_a   1.000
_cell.length_b   1.000
_cell.length_c   1.000
_cell.angle_alpha   90.00
_cell.angle_beta   90.00
_cell.angle_gamma   90.00
#
_symmetry.space_group_name_H-M   'P 1'
#
loop_
_entity.id
_entity.type
_entity.pdbx_description
1 polymer ?
#
loop_
_entity_poly.entity_id
_entity_poly.type
_entity_poly.pdbx_seq_one_letter_code
_entity_poly.pdbx_strand_id
1 'polypeptide(L)'
;MIISCTLLLSWFAAADSWMPLSYAEQPTRGFNRLISESEAKQENWVKDSEQVALHYLGNPDELEILQQQGDGKQLELTVRQPLDRAGVESALYLLQLKKTAQGTWQLQNARMAWRCKNSSNFDTRRCQANY
;
A
#
# COMPACT_ATOMS: atom_id res chain seq x y z
N MET A 1 16.58 51.39 25.21
CA MET A 1 15.86 50.68 24.12
C MET A 1 16.62 49.37 23.90
N ILE A 2 16.16 48.27 24.49
CA ILE A 2 16.84 46.97 24.44
C ILE A 2 16.12 46.14 23.38
N ILE A 3 16.80 45.85 22.28
CA ILE A 3 16.29 45.00 21.19
C ILE A 3 16.49 43.55 21.66
N SER A 4 15.43 42.95 22.17
CA SER A 4 15.39 41.53 22.51
C SER A 4 15.23 40.74 21.21
N CYS A 5 16.31 40.14 20.72
CA CYS A 5 16.31 39.28 19.54
C CYS A 5 15.87 37.87 19.98
N THR A 6 14.56 37.62 19.92
CA THR A 6 13.98 36.32 20.23
C THR A 6 14.37 35.32 19.13
N LEU A 7 15.32 34.45 19.44
CA LEU A 7 15.71 33.31 18.63
C LEU A 7 14.49 32.40 18.40
N LEU A 8 13.97 32.40 17.18
CA LEU A 8 13.01 31.41 16.71
C LEU A 8 13.74 30.06 16.60
N LEU A 9 13.66 29.26 17.67
CA LEU A 9 14.03 27.85 17.64
C LEU A 9 13.10 27.15 16.65
N SER A 10 13.60 26.90 15.44
CA SER A 10 12.95 26.04 14.46
C SER A 10 12.84 24.64 15.06
N TRP A 11 11.64 24.25 15.49
CA TRP A 11 11.30 22.85 15.68
C TRP A 11 11.42 22.16 14.34
N PHE A 12 12.53 21.46 14.11
CA PHE A 12 12.54 20.36 13.17
C PHE A 12 11.63 19.29 13.75
N ALA A 13 10.36 19.31 13.36
CA ALA A 13 9.52 18.14 13.49
C ALA A 13 10.25 17.04 12.71
N ALA A 14 10.79 16.05 13.42
CA ALA A 14 11.29 14.84 12.79
C ALA A 14 10.09 14.26 12.04
N ALA A 15 10.09 14.38 10.71
CA ALA A 15 9.15 13.68 9.88
C ALA A 15 9.34 12.21 10.19
N ASP A 16 8.34 11.60 10.82
CA ASP A 16 8.28 10.18 11.14
C ASP A 16 8.14 9.45 9.80
N SER A 17 9.27 9.34 9.08
CA SER A 17 9.32 8.68 7.78
C SER A 17 9.26 7.19 8.07
N TRP A 18 8.06 6.62 7.97
CA TRP A 18 7.88 5.18 8.08
C TRP A 18 8.61 4.52 6.91
N MET A 19 9.87 4.17 7.14
CA MET A 19 10.72 3.66 6.09
C MET A 19 10.62 2.12 6.09
N PRO A 20 10.20 1.53 4.97
CA PRO A 20 10.23 0.08 4.83
C PRO A 20 11.68 -0.40 4.79
N LEU A 21 12.04 -1.31 5.70
CA LEU A 21 13.36 -1.95 5.72
C LEU A 21 13.43 -3.13 4.76
N SER A 22 12.31 -3.82 4.54
CA SER A 22 12.21 -4.92 3.58
C SER A 22 10.76 -5.16 3.11
N TYR A 23 10.61 -5.92 2.03
CA TYR A 23 9.32 -6.30 1.46
C TYR A 23 9.30 -7.78 1.09
N ALA A 24 8.16 -8.43 1.33
CA ALA A 24 7.87 -9.77 0.84
C ALA A 24 7.14 -9.69 -0.50
N GLU A 25 7.68 -10.33 -1.54
CA GLU A 25 6.96 -10.52 -2.80
C GLU A 25 5.70 -11.35 -2.58
N GLN A 26 4.61 -10.94 -3.22
CA GLN A 26 3.31 -11.58 -3.15
C GLN A 26 2.93 -12.19 -4.52
N PRO A 27 2.26 -13.35 -4.54
CA PRO A 27 1.94 -14.03 -5.78
C PRO A 27 0.84 -13.30 -6.57
N THR A 28 1.15 -12.89 -7.81
CA THR A 28 0.20 -12.16 -8.68
C THR A 28 -0.49 -13.04 -9.72
N ARG A 29 0.09 -14.21 -10.06
CA ARG A 29 -0.36 -15.04 -11.19
C ARG A 29 -1.80 -15.54 -11.04
N GLY A 30 -2.17 -16.03 -9.85
CA GLY A 30 -3.51 -16.53 -9.59
C GLY A 30 -4.56 -15.42 -9.72
N PHE A 31 -4.26 -14.24 -9.20
CA PHE A 31 -5.14 -13.09 -9.28
C PHE A 31 -5.27 -12.55 -10.71
N ASN A 32 -4.19 -12.49 -11.50
CA ASN A 32 -4.29 -12.08 -12.89
C ASN A 32 -5.14 -13.05 -13.75
N ARG A 33 -5.23 -14.33 -13.37
CA ARG A 33 -6.18 -15.26 -14.00
C ARG A 33 -7.63 -14.86 -13.68
N LEU A 34 -7.92 -14.51 -12.43
CA LEU A 34 -9.23 -13.99 -12.03
C LEU A 34 -9.59 -12.72 -12.82
N ILE A 35 -8.63 -11.80 -13.00
CA ILE A 35 -8.84 -10.60 -13.85
C ILE A 35 -9.25 -11.01 -15.28
N SER A 36 -8.56 -11.96 -15.90
CA SER A 36 -8.90 -12.43 -17.25
C SER A 36 -10.28 -13.07 -17.32
N GLU A 37 -10.67 -13.83 -16.29
CA GLU A 37 -12.00 -14.44 -16.19
C GLU A 37 -13.10 -13.37 -16.01
N SER A 38 -12.87 -12.38 -15.15
CA SER A 38 -13.78 -11.25 -14.93
C SER A 38 -13.88 -10.33 -16.15
N GLU A 39 -12.78 -10.14 -16.89
CA GLU A 39 -12.79 -9.45 -18.18
C GLU A 39 -13.67 -10.17 -19.20
N ALA A 40 -13.57 -11.50 -19.31
CA ALA A 40 -14.40 -12.30 -20.19
C ALA A 40 -15.90 -12.21 -19.81
N LYS A 41 -16.20 -12.02 -18.52
CA LYS A 41 -17.54 -11.76 -17.99
C LYS A 41 -17.99 -10.30 -18.08
N GLN A 42 -17.15 -9.41 -18.62
CA GLN A 42 -17.41 -7.98 -18.73
C GLN A 42 -17.66 -7.29 -17.38
N GLU A 43 -17.05 -7.80 -16.31
CA GLU A 43 -17.12 -7.17 -15.01
C GLU A 43 -16.32 -5.85 -15.03
N ASN A 44 -16.90 -4.75 -14.56
CA ASN A 44 -16.27 -3.43 -14.71
C ASN A 44 -15.13 -3.16 -13.74
N TRP A 45 -15.06 -3.88 -12.61
CA TRP A 45 -14.05 -3.65 -11.58
C TRP A 45 -12.62 -3.85 -12.12
N VAL A 46 -12.41 -4.70 -13.13
CA VAL A 46 -11.10 -4.91 -13.75
C VAL A 46 -10.59 -3.72 -14.58
N LYS A 47 -11.43 -2.71 -14.83
CA LYS A 47 -11.08 -1.47 -15.56
C LYS A 47 -10.65 -0.35 -14.63
N ASP A 48 -10.89 -0.49 -13.33
CA ASP A 48 -10.57 0.47 -12.29
C ASP A 48 -9.36 -0.02 -11.48
N SER A 49 -8.30 0.79 -11.41
CA SER A 49 -7.05 0.38 -10.76
C SER A 49 -7.18 0.24 -9.24
N GLU A 50 -8.00 1.08 -8.61
CA GLU A 50 -8.24 1.05 -7.18
C GLU A 50 -9.04 -0.20 -6.83
N GLN A 51 -10.11 -0.48 -7.57
CA GLN A 51 -10.90 -1.70 -7.40
C GLN A 51 -10.05 -2.96 -7.58
N VAL A 52 -9.21 -3.01 -8.63
CA VAL A 52 -8.27 -4.14 -8.83
C VAL A 52 -7.33 -4.31 -7.63
N ALA A 53 -6.79 -3.23 -7.09
CA ALA A 53 -5.94 -3.28 -5.90
C ALA A 53 -6.72 -3.78 -4.66
N LEU A 54 -7.92 -3.29 -4.42
CA LEU A 54 -8.74 -3.70 -3.28
C LEU A 54 -9.18 -5.17 -3.38
N HIS A 55 -9.58 -5.62 -4.58
CA HIS A 55 -9.91 -7.03 -4.84
C HIS A 55 -8.71 -7.95 -4.60
N TYR A 56 -7.50 -7.52 -4.96
CA TYR A 56 -6.28 -8.29 -4.71
C TYR A 56 -6.00 -8.45 -3.21
N LEU A 57 -6.23 -7.39 -2.44
CA LEU A 57 -5.97 -7.35 -1.00
C LEU A 57 -7.09 -7.95 -0.15
N GLY A 58 -8.26 -8.19 -0.75
CA GLY A 58 -9.34 -9.02 -0.19
C GLY A 58 -10.23 -8.37 0.87
N ASN A 59 -9.91 -7.16 1.36
CA ASN A 59 -10.70 -6.44 2.38
C ASN A 59 -10.78 -4.92 2.07
N PRO A 60 -11.59 -4.49 1.09
CA PRO A 60 -11.64 -3.08 0.64
C PRO A 60 -11.91 -2.07 1.76
N ASP A 61 -12.81 -2.41 2.68
CA ASP A 61 -13.31 -1.49 3.72
C ASP A 61 -12.26 -1.18 4.80
N GLU A 62 -11.16 -1.93 4.84
CA GLU A 62 -10.08 -1.77 5.82
C GLU A 62 -8.78 -1.28 5.16
N LEU A 63 -8.84 -0.75 3.93
CA LEU A 63 -7.66 -0.34 3.16
C LEU A 63 -7.69 1.13 2.79
N GLU A 64 -6.54 1.78 2.88
CA GLU A 64 -6.35 3.18 2.52
C GLU A 64 -5.30 3.30 1.41
N ILE A 65 -5.68 3.88 0.27
CA ILE A 65 -4.73 4.24 -0.78
C ILE A 65 -4.02 5.51 -0.35
N LEU A 66 -2.74 5.38 0.00
CA LEU A 66 -1.93 6.50 0.47
C LEU A 66 -1.35 7.31 -0.68
N GLN A 67 -0.92 6.61 -1.74
CA GLN A 67 -0.28 7.22 -2.90
C GLN A 67 -0.60 6.44 -4.18
N GLN A 68 -0.74 7.19 -5.27
CA GLN A 68 -0.85 6.68 -6.62
C GLN A 68 0.09 7.48 -7.51
N GLN A 69 1.03 6.79 -8.18
CA GLN A 69 1.99 7.39 -9.10
C GLN A 69 1.99 6.63 -10.43
N GLY A 70 2.27 7.32 -11.53
CA GLY A 70 2.39 6.71 -12.84
C GLY A 70 1.62 7.44 -13.93
N ASP A 71 1.24 6.72 -14.98
CA ASP A 71 0.52 7.21 -16.13
C ASP A 71 -0.74 6.38 -16.43
N GLY A 72 -1.45 6.68 -17.51
CA GLY A 72 -2.66 5.96 -17.91
C GLY A 72 -2.45 4.49 -18.32
N LYS A 73 -1.21 3.98 -18.30
CA LYS A 73 -0.82 2.62 -18.70
C LYS A 73 -0.06 1.86 -17.62
N GLN A 74 0.61 2.53 -16.69
CA GLN A 74 1.32 1.93 -15.57
C GLN A 74 1.06 2.73 -14.30
N LEU A 75 0.75 2.04 -13.22
CA LEU A 75 0.50 2.67 -11.92
C LEU A 75 1.26 1.95 -10.81
N GLU A 76 1.83 2.71 -9.91
CA GLU A 76 2.32 2.26 -8.62
C GLU A 76 1.37 2.76 -7.52
N LEU A 77 0.77 1.84 -6.77
CA LEU A 77 -0.10 2.14 -5.65
C LEU A 77 0.60 1.77 -4.34
N THR A 78 0.56 2.70 -3.40
CA THR A 78 0.90 2.43 -2.00
C THR A 78 -0.40 2.33 -1.21
N VAL A 79 -0.70 1.14 -0.70
CA VAL A 79 -1.92 0.86 0.06
C VAL A 79 -1.54 0.49 1.48
N ARG A 80 -2.23 1.07 2.46
CA ARG A 80 -2.05 0.75 3.87
C ARG A 80 -3.27 0.02 4.38
N GLN A 81 -3.03 -1.09 5.06
CA GLN A 81 -3.96 -1.62 6.04
C GLN A 81 -3.59 -1.00 7.39
N PRO A 82 -4.50 -0.25 8.04
CA PRO A 82 -4.27 0.30 9.35
C PRO A 82 -4.12 -0.84 10.37
N LEU A 83 -3.89 -0.49 11.64
CA LEU A 83 -3.82 -1.49 12.69
C LEU A 83 -5.05 -2.40 12.63
N ASP A 84 -4.82 -3.70 12.69
CA ASP A 84 -5.89 -4.69 12.79
C ASP A 84 -6.78 -4.43 14.02
N ARG A 85 -7.93 -5.11 14.12
CA ARG A 85 -8.87 -4.90 15.23
C ARG A 85 -8.27 -5.17 16.61
N ALA A 86 -7.24 -6.02 16.69
CA ALA A 86 -6.50 -6.28 17.92
C ALA A 86 -5.45 -5.20 18.23
N GLY A 87 -5.18 -4.30 17.29
CA GLY A 87 -4.22 -3.20 17.43
C GLY A 87 -2.77 -3.65 17.41
N VAL A 88 -2.47 -4.82 16.83
CA VAL A 88 -1.19 -5.53 16.91
C VAL A 88 -0.31 -5.22 15.71
N GLU A 89 -0.86 -5.19 14.51
CA GLU A 89 -0.09 -5.01 13.28
C GLU A 89 -0.80 -4.17 12.23
N SER A 90 -0.01 -3.40 11.47
CA SER A 90 -0.42 -2.66 10.27
C SER A 90 0.37 -3.18 9.08
N ALA A 91 -0.17 -3.09 7.87
CA ALA A 91 0.51 -3.54 6.67
C ALA A 91 0.62 -2.43 5.62
N LEU A 92 1.71 -2.45 4.86
CA LEU A 92 1.94 -1.60 3.70
C LEU A 92 2.12 -2.49 2.47
N TYR A 93 1.36 -2.19 1.43
CA TYR A 93 1.41 -2.87 0.15
C TYR A 93 1.90 -1.90 -0.92
N LEU A 94 2.85 -2.35 -1.73
CA LEU A 94 3.27 -1.69 -2.95
C LEU A 94 2.83 -2.53 -4.15
N LEU A 95 1.89 -2.01 -4.92
CA LEU A 95 1.30 -2.69 -6.06
C LEU A 95 1.71 -2.00 -7.35
N GLN A 96 2.25 -2.74 -8.30
CA GLN A 96 2.55 -2.25 -9.64
C GLN A 96 1.53 -2.83 -10.61
N LEU A 97 0.75 -1.97 -11.24
CA LEU A 97 -0.27 -2.33 -12.21
C LEU A 97 0.12 -1.88 -13.61
N LYS A 98 -0.29 -2.66 -14.60
CA LYS A 98 -0.16 -2.33 -16.02
C LYS A 98 -1.50 -2.50 -16.72
N LYS A 99 -1.86 -1.51 -17.53
CA LYS A 99 -3.07 -1.54 -18.35
C LYS A 99 -2.83 -2.35 -19.62
N THR A 100 -3.73 -3.27 -19.92
CA THR A 100 -3.75 -4.06 -21.15
C THR A 100 -4.25 -3.22 -22.33
N ALA A 101 -4.14 -3.75 -23.54
CA ALA A 101 -4.69 -3.11 -24.74
C ALA A 101 -6.23 -2.99 -24.68
N GLN A 102 -6.88 -3.91 -23.98
CA GLN A 102 -8.32 -3.95 -23.76
C GLN A 102 -8.75 -2.99 -22.63
N GLY A 103 -7.81 -2.35 -21.95
CA GLY A 103 -8.08 -1.37 -20.89
C GLY A 103 -8.31 -1.98 -19.50
N THR A 104 -8.07 -3.29 -19.31
CA THR A 104 -8.02 -3.92 -17.98
C THR A 104 -6.70 -3.66 -17.27
N TRP A 105 -6.70 -3.59 -15.95
CA TRP A 105 -5.48 -3.53 -15.15
C TRP A 105 -5.03 -4.93 -14.73
N GLN A 106 -3.73 -5.18 -14.79
CA GLN A 106 -3.09 -6.42 -14.32
C GLN A 106 -1.97 -6.11 -13.33
N LEU A 107 -1.82 -6.94 -12.29
CA LEU A 107 -0.71 -6.82 -11.34
C LEU A 107 0.58 -7.36 -11.96
N GLN A 108 1.57 -6.49 -12.12
CA GLN A 108 2.93 -6.88 -12.51
C GLN A 108 3.72 -7.36 -11.30
N ASN A 109 3.61 -6.62 -10.20
CA ASN A 109 4.30 -6.91 -8.95
C ASN A 109 3.42 -6.52 -7.78
N ALA A 110 3.55 -7.25 -6.67
CA ALA A 110 2.93 -6.93 -5.41
C ALA A 110 3.94 -7.23 -4.30
N ARG A 111 4.18 -6.24 -3.46
CA ARG A 111 5.10 -6.31 -2.33
C ARG A 111 4.36 -5.93 -1.06
N MET A 112 4.69 -6.58 0.05
CA MET A 112 4.04 -6.37 1.33
C MET A 112 5.08 -6.24 2.44
N ALA A 113 4.82 -5.37 3.41
CA ALA A 113 5.56 -5.28 4.66
C ALA A 113 4.61 -5.06 5.83
N TRP A 114 4.97 -5.57 7.00
CA TRP A 114 4.23 -5.45 8.25
C TRP A 114 4.95 -4.49 9.19
N ARG A 115 4.18 -3.78 10.00
CA ARG A 115 4.68 -3.00 11.12
C ARG A 115 3.89 -3.34 12.36
N CYS A 116 4.59 -3.85 13.37
CA CYS A 116 4.04 -4.09 14.69
C CYS A 116 3.79 -2.78 15.43
N LYS A 117 2.78 -2.76 16.29
CA LYS A 117 2.37 -1.58 17.10
C LYS A 117 3.54 -0.80 17.72
N ASN A 118 4.56 -1.49 18.21
CA ASN A 118 5.70 -0.91 18.92
C ASN A 118 6.96 -0.76 18.03
N SER A 119 6.86 -0.98 16.72
CA SER A 119 7.94 -0.82 15.76
C SER A 119 7.76 0.47 14.95
N SER A 120 8.83 1.23 14.77
CA SER A 120 8.84 2.37 13.85
C SER A 120 8.96 1.97 12.38
N ASN A 121 9.39 0.73 12.10
CA ASN A 121 9.73 0.27 10.75
C ASN A 121 8.79 -0.81 10.23
N PHE A 122 8.59 -0.80 8.91
CA PHE A 122 7.96 -1.90 8.17
C PHE A 122 9.01 -2.95 7.77
N ASP A 123 8.70 -4.23 7.95
CA ASP A 123 9.59 -5.37 7.66
C ASP A 123 8.78 -6.58 7.14
N THR A 124 9.44 -7.66 6.72
CA THR A 124 8.81 -8.91 6.23
C THR A 124 8.29 -9.82 7.34
N ARG A 125 8.64 -9.55 8.59
CA ARG A 125 8.25 -10.39 9.74
C ARG A 125 6.89 -9.96 10.27
N ARG A 126 5.96 -10.92 10.33
CA ARG A 126 4.70 -10.74 11.07
C ARG A 126 4.97 -10.54 12.56
N CYS A 127 4.06 -9.85 13.21
CA CYS A 127 4.14 -9.65 14.65
C CYS A 127 3.92 -10.99 15.35
N GLN A 128 4.92 -11.44 16.10
CA GLN A 128 4.75 -12.62 16.95
C GLN A 128 3.75 -12.23 18.05
N ALA A 129 2.67 -12.99 18.17
CA ALA A 129 1.88 -12.99 19.40
C ALA A 129 2.82 -13.56 20.48
N ASN A 130 3.30 -12.71 21.38
CA ASN A 130 3.90 -13.21 22.62
C ASN A 130 2.79 -13.98 23.35
N TYR A 131 2.85 -15.31 23.31
CA TYR A 131 2.06 -16.18 24.18
C TYR A 131 2.72 -16.25 25.55
#